data_AF-A0A0E0IVS5-F1
#
_entry.id   AF-A0A0E0IVS5-F1
#
_cell.length_a   1.000
_cell.length_b   1.000
_cell.length_c   1.000
_cell.angle_alpha   90.00
_cell.angle_beta   90.00
_cell.angle_gamma   90.00
#
_symmetry.space_group_name_H-M   'P 1'
#
loop_
_entity.id
_entity.type
_entity.pdbx_description
1 polymer ?
#
loop_
_entity_poly.entity_id
_entity_poly.type
_entity_poly.pdbx_seq_one_letter_code
_entity_poly.pdbx_strand_id
1 'polypeptide(L)'
;MLSWSWTTCIESNFENPQESAASSYAKSLLGPLVEETVAAVQSALQKLCFAPQFKIIDILPAAGANISFLDIDLQEVITHNTERGDIFLLCTELPRDSSQLCNDEAVLAMATCSNLYDTFQRSFNVKIHQKVKRQKFNHALFLCNILMNIQICESLNAVIRYDCPIINDLLTPPSMVVANASLTCCNEKLADVLMSQKITLDEVQLEAAKAIYSAARCKHSRSIHVISGAHGTGKTKIVFSAVASLFSK
;
A
#
# COMPACT_ATOMS: atom_id res chain seq x y z
N MET A 1 20.53 15.25 12.51
CA MET A 1 19.36 15.02 11.64
C MET A 1 19.65 13.75 10.87
N LEU A 2 18.97 12.66 11.23
CA LEU A 2 19.19 11.32 10.65
C LEU A 2 19.21 11.45 9.13
N SER A 3 20.25 10.95 8.44
CA SER A 3 20.31 11.07 6.99
C SER A 3 19.32 10.08 6.38
N TRP A 4 18.22 10.59 5.84
CA TRP A 4 17.11 9.78 5.31
C TRP A 4 17.44 9.32 3.89
N SER A 5 18.23 8.26 3.80
CA SER A 5 18.65 7.66 2.53
C SER A 5 17.68 6.58 2.08
N TRP A 6 16.40 6.94 1.89
CA TRP A 6 15.43 6.08 1.18
C TRP A 6 15.39 6.41 -0.32
N THR A 7 15.82 7.63 -0.71
CA THR A 7 15.83 8.12 -2.09
C THR A 7 16.67 7.25 -3.02
N THR A 8 17.77 6.67 -2.53
CA THR A 8 18.65 5.81 -3.34
C THR A 8 18.04 4.46 -3.72
N CYS A 9 17.01 3.97 -3.01
CA CYS A 9 16.33 2.73 -3.38
C CYS A 9 15.32 2.91 -4.53
N ILE A 10 14.89 4.14 -4.80
CA ILE A 10 13.91 4.44 -5.85
C ILE A 10 14.63 4.79 -7.16
N GLU A 11 15.84 5.34 -7.11
CA GLU A 11 16.54 5.87 -8.29
C GLU A 11 17.37 4.84 -9.07
N SER A 12 17.70 3.67 -8.49
CA SER A 12 18.55 2.68 -9.16
C SER A 12 17.75 1.47 -9.64
N ASN A 13 17.05 1.57 -10.78
CA ASN A 13 16.73 0.47 -11.72
C ASN A 13 15.81 0.94 -12.88
N PHE A 14 16.25 1.91 -13.68
CA PHE A 14 15.52 2.29 -14.90
C PHE A 14 16.41 2.12 -16.13
N GLU A 15 16.45 0.90 -16.67
CA GLU A 15 16.73 0.71 -18.10
C GLU A 15 15.52 1.24 -18.86
N ASN A 16 15.72 2.24 -19.72
CA ASN A 16 14.69 2.90 -20.53
C ASN A 16 13.90 1.91 -21.40
N PRO A 17 12.64 1.59 -21.07
CA PRO A 17 11.67 1.22 -22.09
C PRO A 17 11.09 2.53 -22.66
N GLN A 18 10.52 2.48 -23.85
CA GLN A 18 9.79 3.59 -24.45
C GLN A 18 8.74 4.12 -23.45
N GLU A 19 8.90 5.36 -22.97
CA GLU A 19 8.12 5.91 -21.86
C GLU A 19 6.65 6.10 -22.27
N SER A 20 5.75 5.29 -21.71
CA SER A 20 4.30 5.40 -21.93
C SER A 20 3.65 6.46 -21.03
N ALA A 21 2.46 6.93 -21.40
CA ALA A 21 1.68 7.86 -20.57
C ALA A 21 1.38 7.28 -19.18
N ALA A 22 1.06 5.99 -19.09
CA ALA A 22 0.86 5.29 -17.83
C ALA A 22 2.14 5.23 -16.97
N SER A 23 3.30 4.96 -17.59
CA SER A 23 4.59 4.98 -16.90
C SER A 23 4.90 6.39 -16.36
N SER A 24 4.74 7.44 -17.16
CA SER A 24 4.95 8.83 -16.71
C SER A 24 4.02 9.21 -15.56
N TYR A 25 2.75 8.83 -15.64
CA TYR A 25 1.80 9.03 -14.54
C TYR A 25 2.24 8.32 -13.26
N ALA A 26 2.60 7.04 -13.33
CA ALA A 26 3.04 6.29 -12.16
C ALA A 26 4.33 6.87 -11.55
N LYS A 27 5.31 7.27 -12.37
CA LYS A 27 6.53 7.95 -11.90
C LYS A 27 6.23 9.25 -11.15
N SER A 28 5.26 10.04 -11.63
CA SER A 28 4.86 11.30 -10.97
C SER A 28 4.31 11.10 -9.56
N LEU A 29 3.81 9.90 -9.23
CA LEU A 29 3.26 9.57 -7.92
C LEU A 29 4.32 9.08 -6.92
N LEU A 30 5.54 8.74 -7.37
CA LEU A 30 6.61 8.26 -6.49
C LEU A 30 7.07 9.34 -5.50
N GLY A 31 7.20 10.59 -5.95
CA GLY A 31 7.60 11.71 -5.09
C GLY A 31 6.61 11.95 -3.93
N PRO A 32 5.31 12.18 -4.22
CA PRO A 32 4.29 12.32 -3.18
C PRO A 32 4.22 11.14 -2.21
N LEU A 33 4.39 9.91 -2.70
CA LEU A 33 4.41 8.72 -1.84
C LEU A 33 5.58 8.73 -0.84
N VAL A 34 6.75 9.17 -1.29
CA VAL A 34 7.92 9.35 -0.42
C VAL A 34 7.64 10.44 0.62
N GLU A 35 7.11 11.59 0.19
CA GLU A 35 6.77 12.69 1.09
C GLU A 35 5.77 12.28 2.18
N GLU A 36 4.73 11.52 1.81
CA GLU A 36 3.76 10.97 2.75
C GLU A 36 4.41 10.00 3.75
N THR A 37 5.25 9.09 3.26
CA THR A 37 5.99 8.13 4.10
C THR A 37 6.90 8.86 5.09
N VAL A 38 7.57 9.92 4.61
CA VAL A 38 8.46 10.76 5.39
C VAL A 38 7.69 11.50 6.49
N ALA A 39 6.56 12.10 6.14
CA ALA A 39 5.70 12.80 7.09
C ALA A 39 5.16 11.86 8.18
N ALA A 40 4.80 10.62 7.82
CA ALA A 40 4.34 9.61 8.77
C ALA A 40 5.44 9.26 9.80
N VAL A 41 6.67 9.02 9.35
CA VAL A 41 7.82 8.75 10.24
C VAL A 41 8.14 9.97 11.12
N GLN A 42 8.13 11.19 10.56
CA GLN A 42 8.33 12.42 11.33
C GLN A 42 7.27 12.60 12.42
N SER A 43 6.00 12.35 12.10
CA SER A 43 4.91 12.42 13.07
C SER A 43 5.08 11.39 14.20
N ALA A 44 5.56 10.19 13.88
CA ALA A 44 5.86 9.17 14.88
C ALA A 44 7.05 9.56 15.78
N LEU A 45 8.10 10.15 15.22
CA LEU A 45 9.25 10.64 15.99
C LEU A 45 8.88 11.73 17.01
N GLN A 46 7.84 12.52 16.76
CA GLN A 46 7.33 13.49 17.73
C GLN A 46 6.64 12.84 18.94
N LYS A 47 6.34 11.53 18.88
CA LYS A 47 5.60 10.77 19.90
C LYS A 47 6.45 9.65 20.53
N LEU A 48 7.78 9.76 20.45
CA LEU A 48 8.71 8.72 20.93
C LEU A 48 8.49 8.31 22.39
N CYS A 49 8.10 9.23 23.27
CA CYS A 49 7.85 8.93 24.67
C CYS A 49 6.69 7.95 24.92
N PHE A 50 5.86 7.69 23.92
CA PHE A 50 4.76 6.72 23.96
C PHE A 50 4.98 5.52 23.04
N ALA A 51 6.11 5.46 22.34
CA ALA A 51 6.38 4.40 21.38
C ALA A 51 6.58 3.05 22.10
N PRO A 52 5.97 1.96 21.60
CA PRO A 52 6.30 0.60 22.05
C PRO A 52 7.80 0.35 21.94
N GLN A 53 8.38 -0.18 23.01
CA GLN A 53 9.81 -0.43 23.13
C GLN A 53 10.09 -1.92 23.16
N PHE A 54 11.21 -2.29 22.53
CA PHE A 54 11.86 -3.57 22.68
C PHE A 54 13.28 -3.35 23.15
N LYS A 55 13.73 -4.18 24.09
CA LYS A 55 15.12 -4.22 24.49
C LYS A 55 15.86 -5.22 23.60
N ILE A 56 16.95 -4.78 22.98
CA ILE A 56 17.74 -5.57 22.05
C ILE A 56 18.79 -6.35 22.85
N ILE A 57 18.84 -7.66 22.65
CA ILE A 57 19.89 -8.53 23.18
C ILE A 57 21.09 -8.50 22.25
N ASP A 58 20.83 -8.72 20.95
CA ASP A 58 21.85 -8.77 19.92
C ASP A 58 21.31 -8.42 18.53
N ILE A 59 22.20 -8.04 17.62
CA ILE A 59 21.93 -7.79 16.21
C ILE A 59 22.86 -8.68 15.39
N LEU A 60 22.28 -9.70 14.79
CA LEU A 60 23.01 -10.71 14.03
C LEU A 60 22.84 -10.45 12.53
N PRO A 61 23.85 -10.73 11.68
CA PRO A 61 23.66 -10.69 10.24
C PRO A 61 22.68 -11.79 9.82
N ALA A 62 21.77 -11.48 8.88
CA ALA A 62 20.83 -12.44 8.32
C ALA A 62 21.14 -12.74 6.83
N ALA A 63 20.43 -13.72 6.26
CA ALA A 63 20.54 -14.03 4.85
C ALA A 63 19.96 -12.89 3.99
N GLY A 64 20.83 -12.14 3.31
CA GLY A 64 20.46 -11.07 2.38
C GLY A 64 21.28 -9.80 2.60
N ALA A 65 21.45 -9.01 1.53
CA ALA A 65 22.17 -7.75 1.63
C ALA A 65 21.42 -6.78 2.57
N ASN A 66 22.13 -6.26 3.58
CA ASN A 66 21.62 -5.29 4.56
C ASN A 66 20.45 -5.79 5.42
N ILE A 67 20.27 -7.10 5.56
CA ILE A 67 19.29 -7.69 6.47
C ILE A 67 20.02 -8.11 7.75
N SER A 68 19.48 -7.66 8.88
CA SER A 68 19.92 -8.06 10.20
C SER A 68 18.76 -8.72 10.95
N PHE A 69 19.08 -9.67 11.80
CA PHE A 69 18.18 -10.32 12.74
C PHE A 69 18.32 -9.64 14.10
N LEU A 70 17.22 -9.12 14.63
CA LEU A 70 17.16 -8.54 15.97
C LEU A 70 16.67 -9.62 16.94
N ASP A 71 17.49 -9.95 17.93
CA ASP A 71 17.11 -10.75 19.09
C ASP A 71 16.66 -9.79 20.20
N ILE A 72 15.45 -9.98 20.72
CA ILE A 72 14.82 -9.08 21.69
C ILE A 72 14.53 -9.78 23.01
N ASP A 73 14.65 -9.02 24.10
CA ASP A 73 14.35 -9.46 25.44
C ASP A 73 12.84 -9.50 25.66
N LEU A 74 12.36 -10.66 26.11
CA LEU A 74 10.94 -10.96 26.31
C LEU A 74 10.48 -10.74 27.76
N GLN A 75 11.39 -10.30 28.63
CA GLN A 75 11.05 -10.04 30.04
C GLN A 75 10.11 -8.84 30.20
N GLU A 76 10.04 -7.95 29.22
CA GLU A 76 9.12 -6.82 29.19
C GLU A 76 7.81 -7.21 28.48
N VAL A 77 6.69 -6.64 28.93
CA VAL A 77 5.39 -6.85 28.29
C VAL A 77 5.46 -6.27 26.88
N ILE A 78 5.45 -7.14 25.88
CA ILE A 78 5.37 -6.72 24.47
C ILE A 78 4.01 -6.08 24.24
N THR A 79 4.00 -4.80 23.91
CA THR A 79 2.78 -4.03 23.59
C THR A 79 2.50 -3.95 22.09
N HIS A 80 3.38 -4.50 21.26
CA HIS A 80 3.27 -4.46 19.80
C HIS A 80 3.81 -5.76 19.17
N ASN A 81 3.05 -6.36 18.27
CA ASN A 81 3.53 -7.47 17.45
C ASN A 81 4.08 -6.91 16.15
N THR A 82 5.33 -7.24 15.83
CA THR A 82 6.04 -6.68 14.67
C THR A 82 5.55 -7.31 13.37
N GLU A 83 5.16 -6.45 12.44
CA GLU A 83 4.64 -6.78 11.13
C GLU A 83 5.61 -6.36 10.01
N ARG A 84 5.40 -6.93 8.80
CA ARG A 84 6.13 -6.46 7.62
C ARG A 84 5.82 -4.99 7.39
N GLY A 85 6.86 -4.18 7.19
CA GLY A 85 6.73 -2.75 6.95
C GLY A 85 6.73 -1.90 8.23
N ASP A 86 6.85 -2.49 9.42
CA ASP A 86 7.09 -1.71 10.63
C ASP A 86 8.43 -1.00 10.57
N ILE A 87 8.42 0.28 10.92
CA ILE A 87 9.61 1.12 11.05
C ILE A 87 9.96 1.22 12.53
N PHE A 88 11.21 0.90 12.82
CA PHE A 88 11.81 1.01 14.14
C PHE A 88 12.90 2.07 14.16
N LEU A 89 12.99 2.77 15.28
CA LEU A 89 14.18 3.50 15.66
C LEU A 89 15.04 2.60 16.55
N LEU A 90 16.21 2.21 16.06
CA LEU A 90 17.21 1.53 16.89
C LEU A 90 18.10 2.58 17.54
N CYS A 91 18.31 2.51 18.85
CA CYS A 91 19.16 3.47 19.55
C CYS A 91 19.96 2.83 20.71
N THR A 92 21.08 3.47 21.04
CA THR A 92 21.95 3.06 22.16
C THR A 92 21.33 3.38 23.51
N GLU A 93 20.70 4.56 23.62
CA GLU A 93 19.98 5.06 24.80
C GLU A 93 18.59 5.51 24.40
N LEU A 94 17.63 5.47 25.33
CA LEU A 94 16.25 5.90 25.06
C LEU A 94 16.17 7.43 24.92
N PRO A 95 15.83 7.94 23.73
CA PRO A 95 15.64 9.37 23.55
C PRO A 95 14.33 9.81 24.24
N ARG A 96 14.37 10.93 24.96
CA ARG A 96 13.13 11.51 25.51
C ARG A 96 12.29 12.20 24.43
N ASP A 97 12.96 12.75 23.43
CA ASP A 97 12.36 13.50 22.34
C ASP A 97 13.21 13.38 21.06
N SER A 98 12.64 13.77 19.92
CA SER A 98 13.30 13.68 18.62
C SER A 98 14.50 14.63 18.47
N SER A 99 14.65 15.65 19.31
CA SER A 99 15.77 16.61 19.25
C SER A 99 17.08 16.00 19.76
N GLN A 100 16.99 14.94 20.57
CA GLN A 100 18.13 14.19 21.10
C GLN A 100 18.71 13.17 20.09
N LEU A 101 18.08 13.00 18.92
CA LEU A 101 18.51 12.02 17.93
C LEU A 101 19.76 12.47 17.17
N CYS A 102 20.91 11.91 17.56
CA CYS A 102 22.17 12.01 16.82
C CYS A 102 22.32 10.85 15.83
N ASN A 103 22.94 11.11 14.67
CA ASN A 103 23.12 10.13 13.60
C ASN A 103 24.04 8.96 14.00
N ASP A 104 24.90 9.18 15.00
CA ASP A 104 25.80 8.16 15.52
C ASP A 104 25.18 7.34 16.65
N GLU A 105 23.98 7.66 17.12
CA GLU A 105 23.35 6.99 18.28
C GLU A 105 22.01 6.33 17.95
N ALA A 106 21.43 6.66 16.79
CA ALA A 106 20.19 6.09 16.34
C ALA A 106 20.18 5.82 14.83
N VAL A 107 19.46 4.76 14.42
CA VAL A 107 19.24 4.42 13.01
C VAL A 107 17.81 3.93 12.79
N LEU A 108 17.27 4.17 11.61
CA LEU A 108 16.00 3.58 11.20
C LEU A 108 16.22 2.16 10.66
N ALA A 109 15.34 1.26 11.07
CA ALA A 109 15.27 -0.11 10.61
C ALA A 109 13.84 -0.42 10.16
N MET A 110 13.69 -1.20 9.09
CA MET A 110 12.37 -1.63 8.61
C MET A 110 12.23 -3.13 8.74
N ALA A 111 11.21 -3.59 9.45
CA ALA A 111 10.89 -5.00 9.53
C ALA A 111 10.50 -5.57 8.18
N THR A 112 11.14 -6.68 7.81
CA THR A 112 10.91 -7.38 6.54
C THR A 112 10.05 -8.64 6.70
N CYS A 113 9.57 -8.89 7.92
CA CYS A 113 9.08 -10.15 8.49
C CYS A 113 8.80 -11.32 7.54
N SER A 114 9.42 -12.45 7.90
CA SER A 114 9.02 -13.81 7.53
C SER A 114 9.00 -14.68 8.80
N ASN A 115 8.16 -14.33 9.79
CA ASN A 115 7.97 -15.20 10.97
C ASN A 115 6.83 -16.19 10.68
N LEU A 116 7.11 -17.48 10.84
CA LEU A 116 6.19 -18.61 10.60
C LEU A 116 5.24 -18.88 11.79
N TYR A 117 5.41 -18.20 12.93
CA TYR A 117 4.68 -18.49 14.16
C TYR A 117 4.13 -17.20 14.79
N ASP A 118 2.81 -17.15 14.88
CA ASP A 118 1.97 -15.98 15.13
C ASP A 118 1.88 -15.57 16.61
N THR A 119 2.44 -16.36 17.52
CA THR A 119 2.16 -16.22 18.97
C THR A 119 3.37 -15.89 19.84
N PHE A 120 4.59 -15.87 19.29
CA PHE A 120 5.79 -15.61 20.08
C PHE A 120 6.88 -14.93 19.26
N GLN A 121 7.07 -13.63 19.49
CA GLN A 121 8.07 -12.84 18.80
C GLN A 121 9.28 -12.58 19.71
N ARG A 122 10.22 -13.52 19.70
CA ARG A 122 11.54 -13.32 20.31
C ARG A 122 12.51 -12.56 19.40
N SER A 123 12.17 -12.47 18.12
CA SER A 123 13.09 -11.96 17.12
C SER A 123 12.40 -11.65 15.82
N PHE A 124 13.02 -10.78 15.02
CA PHE A 124 12.55 -10.47 13.67
C PHE A 124 13.68 -9.96 12.77
N ASN A 125 13.46 -10.09 11.46
CA ASN A 125 14.36 -9.57 10.44
C ASN A 125 14.04 -8.10 10.15
N VAL A 126 15.08 -7.28 10.05
CA VAL A 126 14.99 -5.89 9.63
C VAL A 126 15.99 -5.59 8.53
N LYS A 127 15.63 -4.64 7.66
CA LYS A 127 16.56 -3.97 6.75
C LYS A 127 17.09 -2.71 7.42
N ILE A 128 18.42 -2.55 7.41
CA ILE A 128 19.09 -1.35 7.92
C ILE A 128 19.94 -0.77 6.79
N HIS A 129 19.64 0.46 6.37
CA HIS A 129 20.29 1.04 5.20
C HIS A 129 21.77 1.40 5.44
N GLN A 130 22.10 1.83 6.66
CA GLN A 130 23.49 2.16 7.00
C GLN A 130 24.22 0.89 7.43
N LYS A 131 25.49 0.74 6.98
CA LYS A 131 26.44 -0.19 7.60
C LYS A 131 26.60 0.29 9.04
N VAL A 132 25.84 -0.30 9.95
CA VAL A 132 26.00 -0.09 11.38
C VAL A 132 27.42 -0.52 11.70
N LYS A 133 28.35 0.45 11.80
CA LYS A 133 29.61 0.21 12.51
C LYS A 133 29.17 -0.32 13.86
N ARG A 134 29.55 -1.55 14.21
CA ARG A 134 29.24 -2.35 15.43
C ARG A 134 28.84 -1.58 16.71
N GLN A 135 27.88 -0.69 16.62
CA GLN A 135 27.30 0.08 17.69
C GLN A 135 26.22 -0.81 18.23
N LYS A 136 26.36 -1.07 19.53
CA LYS A 136 25.44 -1.92 20.25
C LYS A 136 24.19 -1.08 20.53
N PHE A 137 23.23 -1.13 19.60
CA PHE A 137 21.90 -0.61 19.90
C PHE A 137 21.28 -1.48 20.98
N ASN A 138 20.73 -0.83 22.02
CA ASN A 138 20.14 -1.53 23.16
C ASN A 138 18.62 -1.48 23.12
N HIS A 139 18.05 -0.58 22.32
CA HIS A 139 16.61 -0.33 22.25
C HIS A 139 16.14 -0.27 20.80
N ALA A 140 14.95 -0.80 20.56
CA ALA A 140 14.18 -0.58 19.34
C ALA A 140 12.82 0.02 19.72
N LEU A 141 12.46 1.16 19.13
CA LEU A 141 11.17 1.81 19.33
C LEU A 141 10.34 1.70 18.06
N PHE A 142 9.13 1.18 18.17
CA PHE A 142 8.18 1.16 17.05
C PHE A 142 7.70 2.58 16.73
N LEU A 143 7.80 2.99 15.47
CA LEU A 143 7.38 4.30 15.00
C LEU A 143 6.02 4.24 14.31
N CYS A 144 5.97 3.50 13.20
CA CYS A 144 4.78 3.36 12.37
C CYS A 144 4.91 2.15 11.45
N ASN A 145 3.80 1.72 10.85
CA ASN A 145 3.78 0.72 9.81
C ASN A 145 3.60 1.41 8.44
N ILE A 146 4.50 1.12 7.50
CA ILE A 146 4.47 1.67 6.13
C ILE A 146 4.11 0.62 5.07
N LEU A 147 3.49 -0.50 5.47
CA LEU A 147 3.14 -1.60 4.57
C LEU A 147 2.29 -1.12 3.39
N MET A 148 1.33 -0.23 3.64
CA MET A 148 0.49 0.35 2.59
C MET A 148 1.34 1.15 1.59
N ASN A 149 2.27 1.98 2.06
CA ASN A 149 3.16 2.73 1.17
C ASN A 149 4.05 1.79 0.34
N ILE A 150 4.54 0.69 0.93
CA ILE A 150 5.29 -0.35 0.20
C ILE A 150 4.43 -0.96 -0.90
N GLN A 151 3.18 -1.35 -0.60
CA GLN A 151 2.26 -1.95 -1.57
C GLN A 151 1.89 -0.99 -2.71
N ILE A 152 1.69 0.30 -2.39
CA ILE A 152 1.47 1.35 -3.41
C ILE A 152 2.71 1.46 -4.30
N CYS A 153 3.91 1.52 -3.72
CA CYS A 153 5.16 1.58 -4.47
C CYS A 153 5.34 0.36 -5.38
N GLU A 154 5.07 -0.85 -4.88
CA GLU A 154 5.09 -2.09 -5.68
C GLU A 154 4.10 -2.01 -6.85
N SER A 155 2.90 -1.49 -6.62
CA SER A 155 1.87 -1.31 -7.64
C SER A 155 2.27 -0.29 -8.70
N LEU A 156 2.82 0.87 -8.31
CA LEU A 156 3.34 1.88 -9.22
C LEU A 156 4.49 1.33 -10.07
N ASN A 157 5.41 0.58 -9.47
CA ASN A 157 6.49 -0.09 -10.18
C ASN A 157 5.98 -1.11 -11.20
N ALA A 158 4.90 -1.83 -10.89
CA ALA A 158 4.26 -2.72 -11.84
C ALA A 158 3.68 -1.95 -13.05
N VAL A 159 3.04 -0.79 -12.82
CA VAL A 159 2.55 0.09 -13.90
C VAL A 159 3.70 0.57 -14.79
N ILE A 160 4.81 1.01 -14.19
CA ILE A 160 6.00 1.47 -14.92
C ILE A 160 6.61 0.36 -15.78
N ARG A 161 6.64 -0.88 -15.28
CA ARG A 161 7.26 -2.02 -15.97
C ARG A 161 6.39 -2.65 -17.05
N TYR A 162 5.08 -2.75 -16.82
CA TYR A 162 4.19 -3.58 -17.63
C TYR A 162 3.18 -2.79 -18.46
N ASP A 163 3.18 -1.46 -18.39
CA ASP A 163 2.25 -0.55 -19.07
C ASP A 163 0.77 -0.95 -18.88
N CYS A 164 0.11 -0.38 -17.87
CA CYS A 164 -1.27 -0.75 -17.55
C CYS A 164 -2.29 -0.07 -18.47
N PRO A 165 -3.04 -0.81 -19.32
CA PRO A 165 -3.99 -0.21 -20.28
C PRO A 165 -5.10 0.60 -19.60
N ILE A 166 -5.51 0.19 -18.39
CA ILE A 166 -6.53 0.90 -17.63
C ILE A 166 -6.07 2.32 -17.23
N ILE A 167 -4.78 2.55 -17.03
CA ILE A 167 -4.25 3.88 -16.75
C ILE A 167 -4.27 4.72 -18.02
N ASN A 168 -4.01 4.13 -19.19
CA ASN A 168 -4.17 4.84 -20.46
C ASN A 168 -5.65 5.22 -20.70
N ASP A 169 -6.59 4.34 -20.38
CA ASP A 169 -8.03 4.66 -20.40
C ASP A 169 -8.39 5.80 -19.43
N LEU A 170 -7.79 5.82 -18.23
CA LEU A 170 -7.99 6.86 -17.22
C LEU A 170 -7.49 8.23 -17.69
N LEU A 171 -6.32 8.25 -18.33
CA LEU A 171 -5.67 9.47 -18.82
C LEU A 171 -6.32 10.00 -20.11
N THR A 172 -7.09 9.17 -20.82
CA THR A 172 -7.76 9.56 -22.05
C THR A 172 -8.98 10.45 -21.74
N PRO A 173 -9.06 11.67 -22.31
CA PRO A 173 -10.18 12.56 -22.07
C PRO A 173 -11.52 11.93 -22.47
N PRO A 174 -12.63 12.24 -21.75
CA PRO A 174 -13.95 11.66 -22.01
C PRO A 174 -14.51 11.89 -23.42
N SER A 175 -13.95 12.82 -24.19
CA SER A 175 -14.40 13.17 -25.54
C SER A 175 -13.83 12.29 -26.66
N MET A 176 -12.85 11.41 -26.38
CA MET A 176 -12.16 10.64 -27.44
C MET A 176 -12.67 9.21 -27.66
N VAL A 177 -13.57 8.71 -26.82
CA VAL A 177 -14.21 7.40 -27.04
C VAL A 177 -15.62 7.63 -27.59
N VAL A 178 -15.73 7.59 -28.91
CA VAL A 178 -17.00 7.60 -29.62
C VAL A 178 -17.85 6.45 -29.08
N ALA A 179 -18.93 6.78 -28.38
CA ALA A 179 -19.93 5.84 -27.89
C ALA A 179 -20.76 5.28 -29.06
N ASN A 180 -20.12 4.48 -29.92
CA ASN A 180 -20.76 3.76 -31.03
C ASN A 180 -20.83 2.26 -30.76
N ALA A 181 -21.13 1.87 -29.51
CA ALA A 181 -21.45 0.49 -29.17
C ALA A 181 -22.80 0.44 -28.45
N SER A 182 -23.85 0.22 -29.26
CA SER A 182 -25.11 -0.43 -28.90
C SER A 182 -25.17 -0.96 -27.45
N LEU A 183 -25.72 -0.17 -26.53
CA LEU A 183 -25.95 -0.49 -25.10
C LEU A 183 -26.86 -1.72 -24.86
N THR A 184 -27.35 -2.33 -25.93
CA THR A 184 -28.32 -3.44 -25.96
C THR A 184 -27.70 -4.83 -25.86
N CYS A 185 -26.37 -4.99 -25.90
CA CYS A 185 -25.75 -6.31 -26.11
C CYS A 185 -25.82 -7.27 -24.89
N CYS A 186 -26.06 -6.79 -23.67
CA CYS A 186 -25.72 -7.59 -22.47
C CYS A 186 -26.78 -7.60 -21.33
N ASN A 187 -28.05 -7.23 -21.57
CA ASN A 187 -29.00 -6.91 -20.47
C ASN A 187 -29.87 -8.05 -19.92
N GLU A 188 -30.01 -9.18 -20.63
CA GLU A 188 -31.01 -10.21 -20.29
C GLU A 188 -30.74 -10.87 -18.93
N LYS A 189 -29.47 -11.21 -18.63
CA LYS A 189 -29.10 -11.90 -17.38
C LYS A 189 -29.21 -11.03 -16.12
N LEU A 190 -29.07 -9.71 -16.25
CA LEU A 190 -29.19 -8.80 -15.10
C LEU A 190 -30.65 -8.76 -14.61
N ALA A 191 -31.61 -8.74 -15.53
CA ALA A 191 -33.04 -8.73 -15.18
C ALA A 191 -33.46 -10.00 -14.42
N ASP A 192 -32.99 -11.18 -14.86
CA ASP A 192 -33.30 -12.46 -14.22
C ASP A 192 -32.81 -12.53 -12.78
N VAL A 193 -31.63 -11.97 -12.51
CA VAL A 193 -31.00 -11.98 -11.18
C VAL A 193 -31.69 -11.01 -10.24
N LEU A 194 -32.00 -9.80 -10.71
CA LEU A 194 -32.77 -8.81 -9.95
C LEU A 194 -34.12 -9.40 -9.50
N MET A 195 -34.78 -10.15 -10.38
CA MET A 195 -36.04 -10.83 -10.08
C MET A 195 -35.84 -11.98 -9.07
N SER A 196 -34.84 -12.84 -9.26
CA SER A 196 -34.58 -13.97 -8.36
C SER A 196 -34.18 -13.55 -6.95
N GLN A 197 -33.44 -12.45 -6.81
CA GLN A 197 -32.94 -11.93 -5.53
C GLN A 197 -33.86 -10.87 -4.90
N LYS A 198 -35.01 -10.59 -5.51
CA LYS A 198 -35.98 -9.56 -5.07
C LYS A 198 -35.33 -8.17 -4.88
N ILE A 199 -34.34 -7.85 -5.70
CA ILE A 199 -33.64 -6.56 -5.62
C ILE A 199 -34.38 -5.54 -6.47
N THR A 200 -34.92 -4.51 -5.81
CA THR A 200 -35.60 -3.39 -6.46
C THR A 200 -34.63 -2.24 -6.73
N LEU A 201 -34.33 -1.97 -8.00
CA LEU A 201 -33.55 -0.78 -8.37
C LEU A 201 -34.49 0.25 -8.97
N ASP A 202 -34.29 1.53 -8.64
CA ASP A 202 -34.89 2.61 -9.42
C ASP A 202 -34.25 2.66 -10.82
N GLU A 203 -34.81 3.48 -11.71
CA GLU A 203 -34.37 3.55 -13.11
C GLU A 203 -32.89 3.97 -13.24
N VAL A 204 -32.44 4.93 -12.43
CA VAL A 204 -31.05 5.42 -12.44
C VAL A 204 -30.09 4.35 -11.92
N GLN A 205 -30.47 3.68 -10.83
CA GLN A 205 -29.73 2.56 -10.25
C GLN A 205 -29.64 1.37 -11.21
N LEU A 206 -30.72 1.08 -11.94
CA LEU A 206 -30.76 0.00 -12.92
C LEU A 206 -29.84 0.28 -14.10
N GLU A 207 -29.87 1.49 -14.65
CA GLU A 207 -28.97 1.89 -15.74
C GLU A 207 -27.49 1.86 -15.29
N ALA A 208 -27.20 2.29 -14.07
CA ALA A 208 -25.86 2.16 -13.50
C ALA A 208 -25.43 0.69 -13.36
N ALA A 209 -26.33 -0.21 -12.92
CA ALA A 209 -26.04 -1.64 -12.82
C ALA A 209 -25.80 -2.28 -14.19
N LYS A 210 -26.58 -1.90 -15.22
CA LYS A 210 -26.37 -2.33 -16.61
C LYS A 210 -25.02 -1.90 -17.16
N ALA A 211 -24.61 -0.67 -16.86
CA ALA A 211 -23.30 -0.15 -17.27
C ALA A 211 -22.16 -0.96 -16.67
N ILE A 212 -22.21 -1.27 -15.36
CA ILE A 212 -21.21 -2.13 -14.69
C ILE A 212 -21.20 -3.53 -15.30
N TYR A 213 -22.38 -4.14 -15.47
CA TYR A 213 -22.50 -5.49 -16.00
C TYR A 213 -21.93 -5.58 -17.42
N SER A 214 -22.24 -4.59 -18.27
CA SER A 214 -21.72 -4.49 -19.63
C SER A 214 -20.21 -4.28 -19.64
N ALA A 215 -19.65 -3.44 -18.76
CA ALA A 215 -18.21 -3.24 -18.60
C ALA A 215 -17.47 -4.52 -18.22
N ALA A 216 -18.05 -5.33 -17.35
CA ALA A 216 -17.43 -6.58 -16.90
C ALA A 216 -17.53 -7.72 -17.93
N ARG A 217 -18.58 -7.74 -18.78
CA ARG A 217 -18.81 -8.84 -19.73
C ARG A 217 -18.38 -8.52 -21.16
N CYS A 218 -18.39 -7.26 -21.54
CA CYS A 218 -18.43 -6.84 -22.93
C CYS A 218 -17.26 -5.88 -23.22
N LYS A 219 -16.39 -6.24 -24.18
CA LYS A 219 -15.12 -5.52 -24.47
C LYS A 219 -15.30 -4.16 -25.16
N HIS A 220 -16.55 -3.75 -25.43
CA HIS A 220 -16.88 -2.56 -26.22
C HIS A 220 -17.19 -1.33 -25.35
N SER A 221 -17.29 -1.47 -24.04
CA SER A 221 -17.46 -0.36 -23.09
C SER A 221 -16.13 0.04 -22.45
N ARG A 222 -16.07 1.26 -21.92
CA ARG A 222 -14.92 1.74 -21.15
C ARG A 222 -14.59 0.78 -20.00
N SER A 223 -13.31 0.59 -19.75
CA SER A 223 -12.83 -0.18 -18.60
C SER A 223 -13.12 0.51 -17.26
N ILE A 224 -13.42 1.81 -17.28
CA ILE A 224 -13.62 2.64 -16.08
C ILE A 224 -14.98 3.33 -16.12
N HIS A 225 -15.74 3.15 -15.05
CA HIS A 225 -17.03 3.80 -14.82
C HIS A 225 -17.04 4.44 -13.43
N VAL A 226 -17.53 5.68 -13.34
CA VAL A 226 -17.69 6.40 -12.07
C VAL A 226 -19.16 6.41 -11.69
N ILE A 227 -19.48 5.88 -10.51
CA ILE A 227 -20.82 5.90 -9.93
C ILE A 227 -20.82 6.90 -8.78
N SER A 228 -21.44 8.05 -9.03
CA SER A 228 -21.56 9.12 -8.04
C SER A 228 -23.00 9.22 -7.55
N GLY A 229 -23.18 9.38 -6.24
CA GLY A 229 -24.50 9.55 -5.64
C GLY A 229 -24.40 10.04 -4.21
N ALA A 230 -25.40 10.81 -3.77
CA ALA A 230 -25.49 11.35 -2.42
C ALA A 230 -25.55 10.25 -1.35
N HIS A 231 -25.52 10.65 -0.08
CA HIS A 231 -25.73 9.70 1.02
C HIS A 231 -27.12 9.05 0.90
N GLY A 232 -27.21 7.73 1.13
CA GLY A 232 -28.48 7.01 1.06
C GLY A 232 -28.98 6.61 -0.33
N THR A 233 -28.33 6.99 -1.44
CA THR A 233 -28.82 6.69 -2.81
C THR A 233 -28.59 5.25 -3.29
N GLY A 234 -28.29 4.31 -2.38
CA GLY A 234 -28.18 2.89 -2.71
C GLY A 234 -26.95 2.48 -3.55
N LYS A 235 -25.85 3.25 -3.53
CA LYS A 235 -24.61 2.91 -4.28
C LYS A 235 -24.15 1.46 -4.11
N THR A 236 -24.16 0.94 -2.87
CA THR A 236 -23.81 -0.46 -2.58
C THR A 236 -24.79 -1.45 -3.19
N LYS A 237 -26.09 -1.11 -3.22
CA LYS A 237 -27.15 -1.94 -3.83
C LYS A 237 -26.93 -2.09 -5.33
N ILE A 238 -26.54 -1.01 -6.02
CA ILE A 238 -26.19 -1.04 -7.45
C ILE A 238 -25.05 -2.02 -7.70
N VAL A 239 -23.92 -1.87 -6.98
CA VAL A 239 -22.73 -2.71 -7.16
C VAL A 239 -23.05 -4.17 -6.86
N PHE A 240 -23.73 -4.44 -5.74
CA PHE A 240 -24.13 -5.80 -5.37
C PHE A 240 -24.98 -6.46 -6.46
N SER A 241 -25.95 -5.75 -7.01
CA SER A 241 -26.83 -6.26 -8.06
C SER A 241 -26.06 -6.65 -9.33
N ALA A 242 -25.16 -5.77 -9.77
CA ALA A 242 -24.34 -6.03 -10.95
C ALA A 242 -23.39 -7.21 -10.73
N VAL A 243 -22.71 -7.25 -9.59
CA VAL A 243 -21.77 -8.34 -9.23
C VAL A 243 -22.49 -9.67 -9.07
N ALA A 244 -23.61 -9.71 -8.34
CA ALA A 244 -24.43 -10.91 -8.21
C ALA A 244 -24.83 -11.47 -9.56
N SER A 245 -25.15 -10.60 -10.52
CA SER A 245 -25.52 -10.99 -11.88
C SER A 245 -24.36 -11.52 -12.72
N LEU A 246 -23.13 -11.12 -12.41
CA LEU A 246 -21.95 -11.69 -13.05
C LEU A 246 -21.68 -13.13 -12.60
N PHE A 247 -22.07 -13.48 -11.37
CA PHE A 247 -21.83 -14.79 -10.76
C PHE A 247 -23.01 -15.76 -10.81
N SER A 248 -24.21 -15.30 -11.17
CA SER A 248 -25.33 -16.18 -11.49
C SER A 248 -25.03 -16.95 -12.77
N LYS A 249 -24.97 -18.27 -12.67
CA LYS A 249 -24.79 -19.18 -13.83
C LYS A 249 -26.02 -19.15 -14.73
#